data_AF-A0A8J6NV30-F1
#
_entry.id   AF-A0A8J6NV30-F1
#
_cell.length_a   1.000
_cell.length_b   1.000
_cell.length_c   1.000
_cell.angle_alpha   90.00
_cell.angle_beta   90.00
_cell.angle_gamma   90.00
#
_symmetry.space_group_name_H-M   'P 1'
#
loop_
_entity.id
_entity.type
_entity.pdbx_description
1 polymer ?
#
loop_
_entity_poly.entity_id
_entity_poly.type
_entity_poly.pdbx_seq_one_letter_code
_entity_poly.pdbx_strand_id
1 'polypeptide(L)'
;MELTEKETIKKELVSCLSANQDVNKIVIFGSFFTADNPKDLDVAVFQSSTEGYIPLSMRYRKQTRTIAKKIPIDIFPVKADAKNNSLLSEIADGEVVYER
;
A
#
# COMPACT_ATOMS: atom_id res chain seq x y z
N MET A 1 6.87 -2.56 17.14
CA MET A 1 5.45 -2.82 16.84
C MET A 1 5.20 -4.31 16.99
N GLU A 2 4.18 -4.73 17.75
CA GLU A 2 3.87 -6.15 17.93
C GLU A 2 3.31 -6.78 16.65
N LEU A 3 3.53 -8.09 16.44
CA LEU A 3 3.03 -8.81 15.25
C LEU A 3 1.52 -8.70 15.08
N THR A 4 0.77 -8.78 16.18
CA THR A 4 -0.69 -8.63 16.22
C THR A 4 -1.16 -7.26 15.74
N GLU A 5 -0.41 -6.20 16.07
CA GLU A 5 -0.67 -4.84 15.62
C GLU A 5 -0.38 -4.70 14.12
N LYS A 6 0.73 -5.26 13.63
CA LYS A 6 1.04 -5.31 12.19
C LYS A 6 -0.09 -5.96 11.40
N GLU A 7 -0.53 -7.14 11.83
CA GLU A 7 -1.61 -7.90 11.19
C GLU A 7 -2.94 -7.13 11.21
N THR A 8 -3.22 -6.39 12.27
CA THR A 8 -4.40 -5.53 12.35
C THR A 8 -4.33 -4.40 11.33
N ILE A 9 -3.17 -3.74 11.20
CA ILE A 9 -2.94 -2.69 10.19
C ILE A 9 -3.08 -3.24 8.77
N LYS A 10 -2.51 -4.43 8.48
CA LYS A 10 -2.64 -5.09 7.16
C LYS A 10 -4.10 -5.33 6.79
N LYS A 11 -4.88 -5.91 7.71
CA LYS A 11 -6.31 -6.17 7.48
C LYS A 11 -7.11 -4.89 7.27
N GLU A 12 -6.83 -3.84 8.06
CA GLU A 12 -7.45 -2.53 7.91
C GLU A 12 -7.11 -1.92 6.54
N LEU A 13 -5.85 -1.99 6.11
CA LEU A 13 -5.39 -1.50 4.80
C LEU A 13 -6.15 -2.17 3.65
N VAL A 14 -6.22 -3.51 3.67
CA VAL A 14 -6.96 -4.27 2.67
C VAL A 14 -8.44 -3.88 2.67
N SER A 15 -9.07 -3.74 3.83
CA SER A 15 -10.48 -3.31 3.93
C SER A 15 -10.71 -1.91 3.37
N CYS A 16 -9.77 -0.97 3.58
CA CYS A 16 -9.90 0.40 3.09
C CYS A 16 -9.76 0.49 1.56
N LEU A 17 -8.83 -0.27 0.98
CA LEU A 17 -8.43 -0.10 -0.42
C LEU A 17 -9.10 -1.10 -1.38
N SER A 18 -9.42 -2.32 -0.93
CA SER A 18 -10.05 -3.34 -1.81
C SER A 18 -11.48 -3.02 -2.22
N ALA A 19 -12.15 -2.08 -1.52
CA ALA A 19 -13.45 -1.56 -1.89
C ALA A 19 -13.44 -0.79 -3.23
N ASN A 20 -12.26 -0.34 -3.67
CA ASN A 20 -12.10 0.33 -4.96
C ASN A 20 -12.06 -0.74 -6.07
N GLN A 21 -12.97 -0.65 -7.05
CA GLN A 21 -13.03 -1.63 -8.14
C GLN A 21 -11.78 -1.60 -9.03
N ASP A 22 -11.13 -0.44 -9.12
CA ASP A 22 -9.91 -0.22 -9.88
C ASP A 22 -8.65 -0.83 -9.24
N VAL A 23 -8.70 -1.25 -7.98
CA VAL A 23 -7.57 -1.85 -7.26
C VAL A 23 -7.51 -3.34 -7.54
N ASN A 24 -6.38 -3.80 -8.09
CA ASN A 24 -6.14 -5.19 -8.47
C ASN A 24 -5.20 -5.90 -7.50
N LYS A 25 -4.22 -5.19 -6.93
CA LYS A 25 -3.25 -5.77 -6.01
C LYS A 25 -2.71 -4.72 -5.04
N ILE A 26 -2.47 -5.14 -3.79
CA ILE A 26 -1.87 -4.31 -2.75
C ILE A 26 -0.64 -5.04 -2.22
N VAL A 27 0.49 -4.35 -2.25
CA VAL A 27 1.77 -4.87 -1.76
C VAL A 27 2.29 -3.93 -0.67
N ILE A 28 2.67 -4.49 0.47
CA ILE A 28 3.40 -3.77 1.51
C ILE A 28 4.88 -4.09 1.34
N PHE A 29 5.70 -3.05 1.27
CA PHE A 29 7.14 -3.22 1.08
C PHE A 29 7.91 -2.35 2.09
N GLY A 30 9.23 -2.29 1.94
CA GLY A 30 10.08 -1.47 2.80
C GLY A 30 10.19 -2.00 4.23
N SER A 31 10.39 -1.08 5.17
CA SER A 31 10.76 -1.41 6.55
C SER A 31 9.64 -2.06 7.36
N PHE A 32 8.37 -1.85 6.96
CA PHE A 32 7.21 -2.41 7.65
C PHE A 32 7.23 -3.94 7.74
N PHE A 33 7.70 -4.57 6.67
CA PHE A 33 7.79 -6.02 6.58
C PHE A 33 8.96 -6.58 7.42
N THR A 34 10.13 -5.95 7.37
CA THR A 34 11.38 -6.52 7.88
C THR A 34 11.79 -6.04 9.27
N ALA A 35 11.37 -4.84 9.70
CA ALA A 35 11.84 -4.23 10.94
C ALA A 35 10.89 -4.49 12.12
N ASP A 36 11.43 -4.72 13.32
CA ASP A 36 10.63 -4.85 14.54
C ASP A 36 9.89 -3.55 14.90
N ASN A 37 10.49 -2.39 14.57
CA ASN A 37 9.91 -1.08 14.80
C ASN A 37 9.95 -0.23 13.51
N PRO A 38 9.00 -0.47 12.58
CA PRO A 38 8.96 0.28 11.34
C PRO A 38 8.55 1.73 11.59
N LYS A 39 9.10 2.64 10.80
CA LYS A 39 8.83 4.09 10.93
C LYS A 39 7.64 4.54 10.09
N ASP A 40 7.38 3.80 9.03
CA ASP A 40 6.41 4.05 7.99
C ASP A 40 5.83 2.74 7.47
N LEU A 41 4.75 2.89 6.70
CA LEU A 41 4.09 1.83 5.96
C LEU A 41 4.12 2.21 4.47
N ASP A 42 5.03 1.59 3.73
CA ASP A 42 5.12 1.74 2.28
C ASP A 42 4.17 0.77 1.58
N VAL A 43 3.27 1.31 0.74
CA VAL A 43 2.22 0.55 0.08
C VAL A 43 2.20 0.82 -1.41
N ALA A 44 2.36 -0.21 -2.22
CA ALA A 44 2.13 -0.17 -3.65
C ALA A 44 0.71 -0.66 -3.94
N VAL A 45 -0.05 0.17 -4.67
CA VAL A 45 -1.43 -0.13 -5.07
C VAL A 45 -1.47 -0.26 -6.57
N PHE A 46 -1.50 -1.50 -7.06
CA PHE A 46 -1.66 -1.79 -8.48
C PHE A 46 -3.10 -1.59 -8.88
N GLN A 47 -3.31 -0.71 -9.87
CA GLN A 47 -4.64 -0.25 -10.24
C GLN A 47 -4.79 -0.05 -11.76
N SER A 48 -6.05 -0.06 -12.22
CA SER A 48 -6.43 0.12 -13.64
C SER A 48 -7.24 1.39 -13.90
N SER A 49 -7.30 2.32 -12.95
CA SER A 49 -7.90 3.64 -13.11
C SER A 49 -7.14 4.48 -14.15
N THR A 50 -7.91 5.30 -14.87
CA THR A 50 -7.40 6.29 -15.80
C THR A 50 -7.03 7.61 -15.11
N GLU A 51 -7.33 7.75 -13.81
CA GLU A 51 -6.99 8.91 -13.01
C GLU A 51 -5.47 9.15 -12.95
N GLY A 52 -5.09 10.42 -12.75
CA GLY A 52 -3.69 10.81 -12.57
C GLY A 52 -3.11 10.35 -11.23
N TYR A 53 -1.79 10.26 -11.16
CA TYR A 53 -1.06 9.81 -9.96
C TYR A 53 -1.42 10.61 -8.70
N ILE A 54 -1.44 11.95 -8.79
CA ILE A 54 -1.72 12.82 -7.64
C ILE A 54 -3.15 12.61 -7.10
N PRO A 55 -4.23 12.69 -7.92
CA PRO A 55 -5.58 12.36 -7.48
C PRO A 55 -5.70 11.00 -6.80
N LEU A 56 -5.13 9.95 -7.40
CA LEU A 56 -5.15 8.59 -6.83
C LEU A 56 -4.45 8.51 -5.48
N SER A 57 -3.24 9.08 -5.38
CA SER A 57 -2.48 9.12 -4.13
C SER A 57 -3.28 9.81 -3.02
N MET A 58 -3.95 10.92 -3.33
CA MET A 58 -4.77 11.65 -2.38
C MET A 58 -6.05 10.90 -1.98
N ARG A 59 -6.71 10.23 -2.94
CA ARG A 59 -7.88 9.37 -2.70
C ARG A 59 -7.53 8.24 -1.72
N TYR A 60 -6.46 7.49 -2.00
CA TYR A 60 -6.04 6.39 -1.15
C TYR A 60 -5.59 6.87 0.23
N ARG A 61 -4.83 7.98 0.33
CA ARG A 61 -4.47 8.59 1.63
C ARG A 61 -5.70 9.01 2.44
N LYS A 62 -6.76 9.49 1.79
CA LYS A 62 -8.02 9.81 2.48
C LYS A 62 -8.70 8.55 3.02
N GLN A 63 -8.68 7.46 2.27
CA GLN A 63 -9.27 6.18 2.67
C GLN A 63 -8.51 5.51 3.83
N THR A 64 -7.19 5.67 3.89
CA THR A 64 -6.32 5.07 4.93
C THR A 64 -6.06 6.01 6.11
N ARG A 65 -6.82 7.08 6.27
CA ARG A 65 -6.60 8.11 7.30
C ARG A 65 -6.61 7.56 8.73
N THR A 66 -7.34 6.48 9.00
CA THR A 66 -7.36 5.81 10.31
C THR A 66 -6.05 5.10 10.61
N ILE A 67 -5.42 4.51 9.61
CA ILE A 67 -4.09 3.89 9.68
C ILE A 67 -3.01 4.96 9.87
N ALA A 68 -3.11 6.07 9.13
CA ALA A 68 -2.17 7.20 9.22
C ALA A 68 -2.07 7.84 10.62
N LYS A 69 -3.05 7.61 11.50
CA LYS A 69 -3.00 8.04 12.91
C LYS A 69 -2.14 7.13 13.78
N LYS A 70 -1.88 5.90 13.35
CA LYS A 70 -1.10 4.89 14.07
C LYS A 70 0.35 4.89 13.57
N ILE A 71 0.53 4.91 12.26
CA ILE A 71 1.85 4.92 11.60
C ILE A 71 1.77 5.78 10.33
N PRO A 72 2.81 6.58 10.00
CA PRO A 72 2.93 7.23 8.70
C PRO A 72 2.75 6.23 7.56
N ILE A 73 2.01 6.62 6.53
CA ILE A 73 1.71 5.75 5.39
C ILE A 73 2.05 6.47 4.08
N ASP A 74 2.84 5.80 3.25
CA ASP A 74 3.20 6.24 1.92
C ASP A 74 2.62 5.30 0.87
N ILE A 75 1.75 5.86 0.03
CA ILE A 75 0.99 5.11 -0.96
C ILE A 75 1.47 5.49 -2.35
N PHE A 76 1.84 4.46 -3.10
CA PHE A 76 2.33 4.54 -4.48
C PHE A 76 1.30 3.88 -5.40
N PRO A 77 0.46 4.65 -6.11
CA PRO A 77 -0.36 4.12 -7.19
C PRO A 77 0.53 3.62 -8.34
N VAL A 78 0.44 2.33 -8.65
CA VAL A 78 1.21 1.68 -9.72
C VAL A 78 0.24 1.31 -10.83
N LYS A 79 0.52 1.75 -12.06
CA LYS A 79 -0.19 1.25 -13.23
C LYS A 79 0.40 -0.09 -13.65
N ALA A 80 -0.43 -1.00 -14.13
CA ALA A 80 -0.01 -2.33 -14.58
C ALA A 80 1.06 -2.29 -15.68
N ASP A 81 1.18 -1.19 -16.43
CA ASP A 81 2.10 -0.97 -17.54
C ASP A 81 3.30 -0.06 -17.19
N ALA A 82 3.45 0.36 -15.92
CA ALA A 82 4.51 1.28 -15.54
C ALA A 82 5.90 0.63 -15.59
N LYS A 83 6.81 1.16 -16.42
CA LYS A 83 8.20 0.70 -16.59
C LYS A 83 9.18 1.36 -15.59
N ASN A 84 8.89 1.34 -14.29
CA ASN A 84 9.78 1.93 -13.28
C ASN A 84 10.60 0.84 -12.56
N ASN A 85 11.80 0.55 -13.07
CA ASN A 85 12.59 -0.61 -12.62
C ASN A 85 12.99 -0.62 -11.13
N SER A 86 13.31 0.53 -10.51
CA SER A 86 13.80 0.56 -9.12
C SER A 86 12.68 0.36 -8.09
N LEU A 87 11.54 1.05 -8.26
CA LEU A 87 10.39 0.86 -7.37
C LEU A 87 9.83 -0.56 -7.52
N LEU A 88 9.79 -1.09 -8.76
CA LEU A 88 9.30 -2.45 -9.00
C LEU A 88 10.16 -3.53 -8.34
N SER A 89 11.49 -3.35 -8.26
CA SER A 89 12.35 -4.31 -7.53
C SER A 89 12.05 -4.31 -6.04
N GLU A 90 11.87 -3.14 -5.42
CA GLU A 90 11.53 -3.07 -3.99
C GLU A 90 10.13 -3.65 -3.70
N ILE A 91 9.18 -3.43 -4.60
CA ILE A 91 7.84 -4.02 -4.51
C ILE A 91 7.89 -5.54 -4.69
N ALA A 92 8.78 -6.06 -5.54
CA ALA A 92 8.90 -7.50 -5.78
C ALA A 92 9.34 -8.27 -4.53
N ASP A 93 10.13 -7.65 -3.66
CA ASP A 93 10.55 -8.19 -2.36
C ASP A 93 9.50 -7.96 -1.24
N GLY A 94 8.40 -7.27 -1.57
CA GLY A 94 7.31 -6.96 -0.65
C GLY A 94 6.33 -8.12 -0.43
N GLU A 95 5.46 -7.94 0.56
CA GLU A 95 4.39 -8.87 0.90
C GLU A 95 3.09 -8.48 0.17
N VAL A 96 2.56 -9.40 -0.64
CA VAL A 96 1.23 -9.25 -1.25
C VAL A 96 0.16 -9.49 -0.20
N VAL A 97 -0.61 -8.45 0.15
CA VAL A 97 -1.68 -8.54 1.14
C VAL A 97 -3.08 -8.61 0.52
N TYR A 98 -3.20 -8.31 -0.78
CA TYR A 98 -4.44 -8.44 -1.55
C TYR A 98 -4.13 -8.62 -3.04
N GLU A 99 -4.88 -9.50 -3.70
CA GLU A 99 -4.88 -9.68 -5.16
C GLU A 99 -6.28 -10.14 -5.61
N ARG A 100 -6.74 -9.66 -6.77
CA ARG A 100 -8.02 -10.03 -7.40
C ARG A 100 -7.80 -10.93 -8.62
#